data_AF-A0A7V9DMD6-F1
#
_entry.id   AF-A0A7V9DMD6-F1
#
_cell.length_a   1.000
_cell.length_b   1.000
_cell.length_c   1.000
_cell.angle_alpha   90.00
_cell.angle_beta   90.00
_cell.angle_gamma   90.00
#
_symmetry.space_group_name_H-M   'P 1'
#
loop_
_entity.id
_entity.type
_entity.pdbx_description
1 polymer ?
#
loop_
_entity_poly.entity_id
_entity_poly.type
_entity_poly.pdbx_seq_one_letter_code
_entity_poly.pdbx_strand_id
1 'polypeptide(L)'
;LPPDQGGASAEEESGMGIHAGADETSLMLHLAANLVDMSAATRNVPEWLDGNEHVRFGGPVTFGWTSDDFGGHIGDPTVATVERGQQLFEAAVERFGAALREISTFEL
;
A
#
# COMPACT_ATOMS: atom_id res chain seq x y z
N LEU A 1 -5.34 -1.89 3.61
CA LEU A 1 -4.30 -1.66 4.64
C LEU A 1 -3.44 -2.91 4.64
N PRO A 2 -2.10 -2.80 4.55
CA PRO A 2 -1.26 -3.99 4.57
C PRO A 2 -1.38 -4.73 5.93
N PRO A 3 -1.18 -6.05 5.94
CA PRO A 3 -1.23 -6.91 7.14
C PRO A 3 -0.44 -6.43 8.36
N ASP A 4 0.69 -5.76 8.18
CA ASP A 4 1.45 -5.16 9.29
C ASP A 4 0.70 -3.99 9.97
N GLN A 5 -0.31 -3.42 9.29
CA GLN A 5 -1.20 -2.36 9.77
C GLN A 5 -2.65 -2.84 9.94
N GLY A 6 -2.87 -4.15 10.01
CA GLY A 6 -4.18 -4.74 10.37
C GLY A 6 -5.24 -4.70 9.28
N GLY A 7 -4.86 -4.71 7.99
CA GLY A 7 -5.84 -4.92 6.91
C GLY A 7 -5.53 -6.05 5.95
N ALA A 8 -6.42 -6.19 4.96
CA ALA A 8 -6.22 -7.05 3.80
C ALA A 8 -5.44 -6.27 2.72
N SER A 9 -4.37 -6.88 2.19
CA SER A 9 -3.72 -6.43 0.95
C SER A 9 -4.31 -7.17 -0.25
N ALA A 10 -3.94 -6.74 -1.46
CA ALA A 10 -4.16 -7.52 -2.67
C ALA A 10 -3.44 -8.88 -2.59
N GLU A 11 -4.03 -9.93 -3.18
CA GLU A 11 -3.43 -11.27 -3.26
C GLU A 11 -2.11 -11.25 -4.05
N GLU A 12 -2.00 -10.36 -5.05
CA GLU A 12 -0.80 -10.23 -5.90
C GLU A 12 0.46 -9.79 -5.12
N GLU A 13 0.28 -9.13 -3.98
CA GLU A 13 1.38 -8.71 -3.10
C GLU A 13 1.50 -9.59 -1.84
N SER A 14 0.74 -10.71 -1.77
CA SER A 14 0.85 -11.70 -0.69
C SER A 14 0.76 -11.14 0.74
N GLY A 15 -0.02 -10.08 0.97
CA GLY A 15 -0.01 -9.44 2.28
C GLY A 15 1.03 -8.34 2.46
N MET A 16 1.76 -7.95 1.43
CA MET A 16 2.99 -7.16 1.58
C MET A 16 3.07 -5.97 0.61
N GLY A 17 1.93 -5.45 0.16
CA GLY A 17 1.83 -4.13 -0.47
C GLY A 17 2.03 -3.01 0.52
N ILE A 18 3.22 -2.93 1.13
CA ILE A 18 3.51 -2.05 2.27
C ILE A 18 3.94 -0.68 1.78
N HIS A 19 4.84 -0.61 0.79
CA HIS A 19 5.37 0.65 0.28
C HIS A 19 5.85 0.56 -1.18
N ALA A 20 5.46 1.55 -1.98
CA ALA A 20 5.67 1.66 -3.44
C ALA A 20 5.21 0.40 -4.21
N GLY A 21 4.16 -0.24 -3.70
CA GLY A 21 3.46 -1.35 -4.35
C GLY A 21 2.46 -0.91 -5.41
N ALA A 22 1.56 -1.82 -5.77
CA ALA A 22 0.57 -1.62 -6.84
C ALA A 22 -0.33 -0.40 -6.59
N ASP A 23 -0.91 -0.27 -5.39
CA ASP A 23 -1.89 0.77 -5.08
C ASP A 23 -1.26 2.18 -4.98
N GLU A 24 -0.11 2.34 -4.31
CA GLU A 24 0.58 3.64 -4.21
C GLU A 24 1.08 4.12 -5.57
N THR A 25 1.65 3.20 -6.36
CA THR A 25 2.12 3.52 -7.72
C THR A 25 0.94 3.86 -8.64
N SER A 26 -0.17 3.12 -8.55
CA SER A 26 -1.39 3.41 -9.30
C SER A 26 -1.94 4.79 -8.96
N LEU A 27 -2.00 5.14 -7.67
CA LEU A 27 -2.45 6.46 -7.22
C LEU A 27 -1.56 7.58 -7.76
N MET A 28 -0.24 7.40 -7.74
CA MET A 28 0.72 8.35 -8.31
C MET A 28 0.61 8.46 -9.83
N LEU A 29 0.38 7.36 -10.55
CA LEU A 29 0.10 7.37 -11.98
C LEU A 29 -1.16 8.17 -12.31
N HIS A 30 -2.19 8.10 -11.47
CA HIS A 30 -3.41 8.90 -11.64
C HIS A 30 -3.19 10.40 -11.34
N LEU A 31 -2.49 10.73 -10.24
CA LEU A 31 -2.36 12.11 -9.76
C LEU A 31 -1.23 12.91 -10.41
N ALA A 32 -0.11 12.24 -10.71
CA ALA A 32 1.14 12.88 -11.12
C ALA A 32 1.99 11.93 -11.98
N ALA A 33 1.42 11.42 -13.07
CA ALA A 33 2.07 10.45 -13.96
C ALA A 33 3.50 10.86 -14.39
N ASN A 34 3.75 12.15 -14.56
CA ASN A 34 5.06 12.69 -14.95
C ASN A 34 6.16 12.52 -13.88
N LEU A 35 5.82 12.08 -12.67
CA LEU A 35 6.75 11.77 -11.59
C LEU A 35 7.02 10.27 -11.45
N VAL A 36 6.39 9.41 -12.28
CA VAL A 36 6.52 7.95 -12.20
C VAL A 36 7.21 7.41 -13.45
N ASP A 37 8.40 6.84 -13.27
CA ASP A 37 9.09 6.10 -14.33
C ASP A 37 8.82 4.60 -14.19
N MET A 38 7.82 4.10 -14.93
CA MET A 38 7.46 2.68 -14.92
C MET A 38 8.54 1.76 -15.49
N SER A 39 9.55 2.27 -16.21
CA SER A 39 10.66 1.43 -16.68
C SER A 39 11.59 0.96 -15.56
N ALA A 40 11.55 1.66 -14.41
CA ALA A 40 12.29 1.29 -13.20
C ALA A 40 11.47 0.38 -12.25
N ALA A 41 10.20 0.10 -12.57
CA ALA A 41 9.34 -0.70 -11.72
C ALA A 41 9.86 -2.14 -11.61
N THR A 42 10.16 -2.56 -10.38
CA THR A 42 10.58 -3.93 -10.07
C THR A 42 9.76 -4.48 -8.92
N ARG A 43 9.34 -5.74 -9.04
CA ARG A 43 8.67 -6.43 -7.94
C ARG A 43 9.67 -6.70 -6.81
N ASN A 44 9.31 -6.33 -5.60
CA ASN A 44 10.14 -6.52 -4.40
C ASN A 44 9.27 -6.93 -3.22
N VAL A 45 8.99 -8.22 -3.13
CA VAL A 45 8.16 -8.82 -2.09
C VAL A 45 9.04 -9.81 -1.33
N PRO A 46 9.19 -9.71 0.00
CA PRO A 46 10.06 -10.59 0.78
C PRO A 46 9.34 -11.89 1.15
N GLU A 47 9.10 -12.80 0.19
CA GLU A 47 8.33 -14.04 0.47
C GLU A 47 8.99 -14.94 1.53
N TRP A 48 10.29 -14.80 1.72
CA TRP A 48 11.03 -15.52 2.76
C TRP A 48 10.50 -15.21 4.17
N LEU A 49 9.88 -14.04 4.40
CA LEU A 49 9.25 -13.71 5.68
C LEU A 49 7.97 -14.50 5.93
N ASP A 50 7.24 -14.88 4.87
CA ASP A 50 5.99 -15.63 5.02
C ASP A 50 6.23 -17.05 5.57
N GLY A 51 7.44 -17.59 5.33
CA GLY A 51 7.90 -18.85 5.89
C GLY A 51 8.15 -18.83 7.41
N ASN A 52 8.14 -17.67 8.07
CA ASN A 52 8.36 -17.57 9.51
C ASN A 52 7.07 -17.81 10.30
N GLU A 53 7.17 -18.54 11.42
CA GLU A 53 6.01 -18.84 12.28
C GLU A 53 5.57 -17.63 13.14
N HIS A 54 6.52 -16.80 13.58
CA HIS A 54 6.27 -15.74 14.56
C HIS A 54 6.69 -14.34 14.09
N VAL A 55 7.90 -14.21 13.52
CA VAL A 55 8.47 -12.92 13.11
C VAL A 55 8.23 -12.71 11.62
N ARG A 56 7.14 -12.03 11.28
CA ARG A 56 6.73 -11.70 9.90
C ARG A 56 5.78 -10.50 9.89
N PHE A 57 5.53 -9.92 8.72
CA PHE A 57 4.49 -8.91 8.57
C PHE A 57 3.11 -9.51 8.95
N GLY A 58 2.36 -8.82 9.82
CA GLY A 58 1.12 -9.34 10.40
C GLY A 58 1.28 -10.53 11.37
N GLY A 59 2.51 -10.91 11.72
CA GLY A 59 2.82 -11.96 12.70
C GLY A 59 2.64 -11.50 14.15
N PRO A 60 2.59 -12.43 15.13
CA PRO A 60 2.42 -12.11 16.54
C PRO A 60 3.63 -11.41 17.17
N VAL A 61 4.80 -11.45 16.52
CA VAL A 61 6.02 -10.75 16.95
C VAL A 61 6.37 -9.68 15.92
N THR A 62 6.24 -8.42 16.31
CA THR A 62 6.64 -7.27 15.49
C THR A 62 8.14 -7.03 15.56
N PHE A 63 8.71 -6.45 14.51
CA PHE A 63 10.14 -6.11 14.43
C PHE A 63 10.31 -4.71 13.82
N GLY A 64 11.40 -4.04 14.19
CA GLY A 64 11.80 -2.77 13.59
C GLY A 64 12.60 -3.00 12.31
N TRP A 65 12.39 -2.15 11.31
CA TRP A 65 13.06 -2.19 10.02
C TRP A 65 13.10 -0.78 9.41
N THR A 66 13.95 -0.60 8.41
CA THR A 66 14.11 0.61 7.60
C THR A 66 13.88 0.28 6.13
N SER A 67 13.53 1.27 5.31
CA SER A 67 13.34 1.05 3.86
C SER A 67 14.57 0.40 3.21
N ASP A 68 15.77 0.74 3.66
CA ASP A 68 17.03 0.20 3.14
C ASP A 68 17.21 -1.31 3.42
N ASP A 69 16.62 -1.84 4.50
CA ASP A 69 16.68 -3.28 4.82
C ASP A 69 16.01 -4.14 3.74
N PHE A 70 15.12 -3.54 2.93
CA PHE A 70 14.44 -4.19 1.81
C PHE A 70 14.78 -3.54 0.46
N GLY A 71 15.77 -2.66 0.37
CA GLY A 71 16.17 -2.05 -0.91
C GLY A 71 15.30 -0.88 -1.38
N GLY A 72 14.52 -0.27 -0.47
CA GLY A 72 13.81 0.99 -0.70
C GLY A 72 12.29 0.86 -0.86
N HIS A 73 11.77 -0.32 -1.22
CA HIS A 73 10.33 -0.57 -1.37
C HIS A 73 9.94 -2.00 -0.99
N ILE A 74 8.65 -2.22 -0.71
CA ILE A 74 8.07 -3.53 -0.42
C ILE A 74 6.69 -3.61 -1.08
N GLY A 75 6.63 -4.28 -2.23
CA GLY A 75 5.44 -4.41 -3.06
C GLY A 75 5.75 -4.74 -4.52
N ASP A 76 4.70 -4.82 -5.34
CA ASP A 76 4.77 -5.04 -6.78
C ASP A 76 4.19 -3.85 -7.57
N PRO A 77 5.01 -2.84 -7.92
CA PRO A 77 4.55 -1.74 -8.76
C PRO A 77 4.29 -2.15 -10.21
N THR A 78 4.72 -3.34 -10.67
CA THR A 78 4.69 -3.70 -12.10
C THR A 78 3.27 -3.90 -12.64
N VAL A 79 2.30 -4.13 -11.75
CA VAL A 79 0.88 -4.29 -12.07
C VAL A 79 0.06 -3.01 -11.86
N ALA A 80 0.71 -1.88 -11.54
CA ALA A 80 0.03 -0.62 -11.30
C ALA A 80 -0.63 -0.05 -12.56
N THR A 81 -1.81 0.56 -12.40
CA THR A 81 -2.58 1.14 -13.51
C THR A 81 -3.18 2.49 -13.13
N VAL A 82 -3.41 3.34 -14.14
CA VAL A 82 -4.05 4.65 -13.95
C VAL A 82 -5.50 4.47 -13.47
N GLU A 83 -6.21 3.49 -14.02
CA GLU A 83 -7.61 3.18 -13.70
C GLU A 83 -7.77 2.76 -12.24
N ARG A 84 -6.86 1.94 -11.73
CA ARG A 84 -6.82 1.58 -10.30
C ARG A 84 -6.58 2.80 -9.43
N GLY A 85 -5.65 3.67 -9.84
CA GLY A 85 -5.35 4.91 -9.13
C GLY A 85 -6.54 5.85 -9.02
N GLN A 86 -7.30 5.98 -10.11
CA GLN A 86 -8.53 6.77 -10.13
C GLN A 86 -9.57 6.21 -9.15
N GLN A 87 -9.81 4.89 -9.17
CA GLN A 87 -10.75 4.24 -8.24
C GLN A 87 -10.37 4.46 -6.78
N LEU A 88 -9.09 4.33 -6.45
CA LEU A 88 -8.56 4.57 -5.10
C LEU A 88 -8.77 6.02 -4.68
N PHE A 89 -8.44 6.96 -5.56
CA PHE A 89 -8.58 8.39 -5.30
C PHE A 89 -10.04 8.80 -5.05
N GLU A 90 -10.95 8.40 -5.94
CA GLU A 90 -12.38 8.72 -5.82
C GLU A 90 -12.97 8.17 -4.52
N ALA A 91 -12.71 6.90 -4.22
CA ALA A 91 -13.18 6.27 -2.98
C ALA A 91 -12.60 6.96 -1.73
N ALA A 92 -11.33 7.35 -1.75
CA ALA A 92 -10.69 8.05 -0.65
C ALA A 92 -11.31 9.44 -0.42
N VAL A 93 -11.48 10.23 -1.48
CA VAL A 93 -12.08 11.57 -1.42
C VAL A 93 -13.52 11.52 -0.92
N GLU A 94 -14.32 10.57 -1.44
CA GLU A 94 -15.70 10.40 -1.01
C GLU A 94 -15.77 10.07 0.50
N ARG A 95 -15.01 9.06 0.94
CA ARG A 95 -14.99 8.61 2.32
C ARG A 95 -14.51 9.70 3.27
N PHE A 96 -13.38 10.35 2.96
CA PHE A 96 -12.86 11.44 3.79
C PHE A 96 -13.83 12.61 3.83
N GLY A 97 -14.41 13.01 2.69
CA GLY A 97 -15.39 14.08 2.63
C GLY A 97 -16.67 13.77 3.43
N ALA A 98 -17.12 12.51 3.44
CA ALA A 98 -18.24 12.07 4.28
C ALA A 98 -17.89 12.14 5.78
N ALA A 99 -16.73 11.60 6.17
CA ALA A 99 -16.28 11.62 7.56
C ALA A 99 -16.13 13.06 8.10
N LEU A 100 -15.52 13.96 7.32
CA LEU A 100 -15.35 15.36 7.71
C LEU A 100 -16.69 16.08 7.88
N ARG A 101 -17.68 15.79 7.03
CA ARG A 101 -19.04 16.34 7.18
C ARG A 101 -19.69 15.88 8.49
N GLU A 102 -19.62 14.60 8.81
CA GLU A 102 -20.16 14.07 10.06
C GLU A 102 -19.46 14.67 11.29
N ILE A 103 -18.12 14.69 11.28
CA ILE A 103 -17.30 15.30 12.34
C ILE A 103 -17.69 16.77 12.56
N SER A 104 -17.96 17.53 11.49
CA SER A 104 -18.27 18.96 11.59
C SER A 104 -19.59 19.28 12.30
N THR A 105 -20.49 18.31 12.42
CA THR A 105 -21.80 18.46 13.05
C THR A 105 -22.00 17.54 14.26
N PHE A 106 -20.96 16.82 14.67
CA PHE A 106 -21.05 15.85 15.76
C PHE A 106 -21.12 16.56 17.12
N GLU A 107 -22.16 16.25 17.91
CA GLU A 107 -22.33 16.70 19.30
C GLU A 107 -22.46 15.47 20.22
N LEU A 108 -21.96 15.57 21.46
CA LEU A 108 -21.96 14.51 22.47
C LEU A 108 -23.22 14.52 23.35
#